data_AF-A0AB34JNG4-F1
#
_entry.id   AF-A0AB34JNG4-F1
#
_cell.length_a   1.000
_cell.length_b   1.000
_cell.length_c   1.000
_cell.angle_alpha   90.00
_cell.angle_beta   90.00
_cell.angle_gamma   90.00
#
_symmetry.space_group_name_H-M   'P 1'
#
loop_
_entity.id
_entity.type
_entity.pdbx_description
1 polymer ?
#
loop_
_entity_poly.entity_id
_entity_poly.type
_entity_poly.pdbx_seq_one_letter_code
_entity_poly.pdbx_strand_id
1 'polypeptide(L)'
;MGQNKSVPKEDAANGTAVSLIKSTVQMPDFARAEQIPAGGRPGGKWAKKPTPPGVLQFLESKGCVDLYKEFKAKMIKDGGGGNFFGWSAPKMQKVTEEFQPKFKAKGVNLYYCMGGIWETSGANSWEEWFYFVVFADIKSMKDPGWVPPELYTPGKKATW
;
A
#
# COMPACT_ATOMS: atom_id res chain seq x y z
N MET A 1 18.97 -17.87 -10.61
CA MET A 1 17.54 -17.97 -10.30
C MET A 1 17.39 -17.93 -8.78
N GLY A 2 17.01 -16.77 -8.23
CA GLY A 2 16.78 -16.63 -6.79
C GLY A 2 15.51 -17.39 -6.40
N GLN A 3 15.58 -18.19 -5.35
CA GLN A 3 14.44 -18.94 -4.85
C GLN A 3 13.34 -17.96 -4.43
N ASN A 4 12.18 -18.02 -5.09
CA ASN A 4 10.93 -17.42 -4.60
C ASN A 4 10.54 -18.14 -3.30
N LYS A 5 11.13 -17.71 -2.18
CA LYS A 5 10.66 -18.14 -0.86
C LYS A 5 9.32 -17.47 -0.64
N SER A 6 8.24 -18.25 -0.72
CA SER A 6 6.92 -17.82 -0.28
C SER A 6 7.04 -17.37 1.17
N VAL A 7 6.73 -16.10 1.43
CA VAL A 7 6.69 -15.57 2.78
C VAL A 7 5.53 -16.23 3.53
N PRO A 8 5.68 -16.53 4.83
CA PRO A 8 4.56 -16.93 5.65
C PRO A 8 3.42 -15.91 5.53
N LYS A 9 2.18 -16.37 5.33
CA LYS A 9 0.98 -15.49 5.24
C LYS A 9 0.85 -14.52 6.42
N GLU A 10 1.52 -14.85 7.53
CA GLU A 10 1.59 -14.10 8.78
C GLU A 10 2.23 -12.71 8.61
N ASP A 11 3.27 -12.56 7.78
CA ASP A 11 3.95 -11.26 7.60
C ASP A 11 3.06 -10.25 6.88
N ALA A 12 2.34 -10.71 5.86
CA ALA A 12 1.35 -9.88 5.17
C ALA A 12 0.15 -9.56 6.06
N ALA A 13 -0.25 -10.50 6.92
CA ALA A 13 -1.31 -10.28 7.90
C ALA A 13 -0.89 -9.26 8.98
N ASN A 14 0.40 -9.17 9.31
CA ASN A 14 0.92 -8.22 10.29
C ASN A 14 1.34 -6.88 9.67
N GLY A 15 1.43 -6.78 8.34
CA GLY A 15 1.85 -5.58 7.62
C GLY A 15 3.36 -5.37 7.57
N THR A 16 4.16 -6.40 7.87
CA THR A 16 5.62 -6.43 7.64
C THR A 16 5.96 -6.83 6.20
N ALA A 17 5.00 -7.34 5.44
CA ALA A 17 5.13 -7.58 4.02
C ALA A 17 3.85 -7.22 3.25
N VAL A 18 3.97 -7.10 1.94
CA VAL A 18 2.82 -7.08 1.02
C VAL A 18 2.93 -8.27 0.08
N SER A 19 1.86 -9.04 -0.01
CA SER A 19 1.80 -10.20 -0.93
C SER A 19 1.49 -9.73 -2.35
N LEU A 20 2.35 -10.15 -3.28
CA LEU A 20 2.09 -10.12 -4.72
C LEU A 20 1.77 -11.56 -5.16
N ILE A 21 1.35 -11.77 -6.41
CA ILE A 21 0.88 -13.09 -6.88
C ILE A 21 1.99 -14.14 -6.80
N LYS A 22 3.20 -13.75 -7.24
CA LYS A 22 4.38 -14.63 -7.34
C LYS A 22 5.55 -14.17 -6.48
N SER A 23 5.41 -13.05 -5.80
CA SER A 23 6.48 -12.43 -5.05
C SER A 23 5.92 -11.68 -3.84
N THR A 24 6.81 -11.09 -3.07
CA THR A 24 6.45 -10.37 -1.85
C THR A 24 7.39 -9.19 -1.68
N VAL A 25 6.86 -8.08 -1.22
CA VAL A 25 7.68 -6.93 -0.84
C VAL A 25 7.79 -6.90 0.67
N GLN A 26 8.98 -7.21 1.19
CA GLN A 26 9.28 -7.10 2.60
C GLN A 26 9.45 -5.62 2.97
N MET A 27 8.82 -5.21 4.07
CA MET A 27 9.00 -3.88 4.62
C MET A 27 10.23 -3.87 5.51
N PRO A 28 11.06 -2.81 5.46
CA PRO A 28 12.10 -2.63 6.45
C PRO A 28 11.50 -2.45 7.85
N ASP A 29 12.29 -2.69 8.89
CA ASP A 29 11.81 -2.66 10.29
C ASP A 29 11.10 -1.35 10.67
N PHE A 30 11.52 -0.24 10.08
CA PHE A 30 10.94 1.10 10.30
C PHE A 30 9.62 1.35 9.57
N ALA A 31 9.14 0.42 8.74
CA ALA A 31 7.95 0.60 7.92
C ALA A 31 6.93 -0.51 8.11
N ARG A 32 5.65 -0.16 7.93
CA ARG A 32 4.53 -1.10 7.87
C ARG A 32 3.66 -0.78 6.67
N ALA A 33 3.08 -1.80 6.07
CA ALA A 33 2.25 -1.67 4.88
C ALA A 33 0.87 -2.28 5.07
N GLU A 34 -0.13 -1.66 4.44
CA GLU A 34 -1.47 -2.22 4.32
C GLU A 34 -1.81 -2.43 2.85
N GLN A 35 -2.10 -3.68 2.50
CA GLN A 35 -2.53 -4.02 1.16
C GLN A 35 -3.99 -3.63 0.91
N ILE A 36 -4.19 -2.91 -0.18
CA ILE A 36 -5.49 -2.42 -0.64
C ILE A 36 -6.06 -3.44 -1.64
N PRO A 37 -7.29 -3.93 -1.44
CA PRO A 37 -7.89 -4.91 -2.33
C PRO A 37 -8.19 -4.32 -3.72
N ALA A 38 -7.91 -5.10 -4.77
CA ALA A 38 -8.20 -4.74 -6.16
C ALA A 38 -9.62 -5.17 -6.63
N GLY A 39 -9.90 -4.90 -7.91
CA GLY A 39 -11.13 -5.29 -8.60
C GLY A 39 -12.32 -4.34 -8.39
N GLY A 40 -13.52 -4.78 -8.79
CA GLY A 40 -14.73 -3.98 -8.69
C GLY A 40 -15.15 -3.69 -7.24
N ARG A 41 -15.71 -2.48 -7.03
CA ARG A 41 -16.13 -1.94 -5.72
C ARG A 41 -15.05 -2.06 -4.63
N PRO A 42 -13.81 -1.65 -4.91
CA PRO A 42 -12.70 -2.00 -4.04
C PRO A 42 -12.75 -1.26 -2.70
N GLY A 43 -13.36 -0.07 -2.64
CA GLY A 43 -13.59 0.66 -1.38
C GLY A 43 -14.46 -0.10 -0.40
N GLY A 44 -15.53 -0.76 -0.86
CA GLY A 44 -16.38 -1.60 0.00
C GLY A 44 -15.64 -2.82 0.54
N LYS A 45 -14.73 -3.40 -0.25
CA LYS A 45 -13.86 -4.51 0.21
C LYS A 45 -12.87 -4.00 1.26
N TRP A 46 -12.24 -2.84 1.02
CA TRP A 46 -11.24 -2.30 1.93
C TRP A 46 -11.85 -1.83 3.26
N ALA A 47 -13.06 -1.26 3.21
CA ALA A 47 -13.80 -0.86 4.41
C ALA A 47 -14.10 -2.02 5.36
N LYS A 48 -14.35 -3.22 4.81
CA LYS A 48 -14.64 -4.44 5.58
C LYS A 48 -13.39 -5.20 5.99
N LYS A 49 -12.24 -4.92 5.36
CA LYS A 49 -10.99 -5.61 5.63
C LYS A 49 -10.36 -5.04 6.91
N PRO A 50 -10.06 -5.89 7.92
CA PRO A 50 -9.37 -5.43 9.11
C PRO A 50 -7.99 -4.88 8.74
N THR A 51 -7.60 -3.79 9.40
CA THR A 51 -6.25 -3.25 9.30
C THR A 51 -5.26 -4.25 9.90
N PRO A 52 -4.11 -4.52 9.25
CA PRO A 52 -3.06 -5.37 9.82
C PRO A 52 -2.67 -4.92 11.25
N PRO A 53 -2.57 -5.82 12.23
CA PRO A 53 -2.27 -5.44 13.62
C PRO A 53 -0.98 -4.64 13.77
N GLY A 54 0.10 -5.02 13.07
CA GLY A 54 1.37 -4.29 13.10
C GLY A 54 1.28 -2.88 12.52
N VAL A 55 0.40 -2.63 11.54
CA VAL A 55 0.12 -1.26 11.06
C VAL A 55 -0.58 -0.45 12.14
N LEU A 56 -1.59 -1.03 12.81
CA LEU A 56 -2.33 -0.34 13.86
C LEU A 56 -1.43 -0.02 15.07
N GLN A 57 -0.65 -0.98 15.54
CA GLN A 57 0.32 -0.80 16.63
C GLN A 57 1.36 0.27 16.29
N PHE A 58 1.88 0.26 15.05
CA PHE A 58 2.80 1.29 14.59
C PHE A 58 2.16 2.68 14.63
N LEU A 59 0.95 2.83 14.10
CA LEU A 59 0.23 4.10 14.08
C LEU A 59 -0.17 4.58 15.48
N GLU A 60 -0.50 3.66 16.39
CA GLU A 60 -0.77 3.93 17.80
C GLU A 60 0.46 4.48 18.50
N SER A 61 1.64 3.87 18.29
CA SER A 61 2.92 4.35 18.82
C SER A 61 3.29 5.77 18.35
N LYS A 62 2.71 6.22 17.23
CA LYS A 62 2.93 7.55 16.65
C LYS A 62 1.79 8.54 16.94
N GLY A 63 0.72 8.10 17.61
CA GLY A 63 -0.47 8.92 17.84
C GLY A 63 -1.18 9.32 16.54
N CYS A 64 -1.21 8.42 15.56
CA CYS A 64 -1.73 8.64 14.20
C CYS A 64 -3.03 7.87 13.91
N VAL A 65 -3.60 7.13 14.87
CA VAL A 65 -4.73 6.23 14.63
C VAL A 65 -5.94 6.96 14.05
N ASP A 66 -6.33 8.10 14.62
CA ASP A 66 -7.50 8.85 14.13
C ASP A 66 -7.23 9.50 12.76
N LEU A 67 -6.02 10.04 12.56
CA LEU A 67 -5.59 10.55 11.25
C LEU A 67 -5.61 9.45 10.17
N TYR A 68 -5.24 8.23 10.54
CA TYR A 68 -5.33 7.08 9.66
C TYR A 68 -6.78 6.68 9.33
N LYS A 69 -7.70 6.71 10.32
CA LYS A 69 -9.12 6.46 10.06
C LYS A 69 -9.69 7.47 9.06
N GLU A 70 -9.37 8.76 9.23
CA GLU A 70 -9.75 9.82 8.29
C GLU A 70 -9.18 9.57 6.89
N PHE A 71 -7.88 9.27 6.82
CA PHE A 71 -7.20 8.95 5.56
C PHE A 71 -7.87 7.77 4.84
N LYS A 72 -8.05 6.64 5.54
CA LYS A 72 -8.66 5.43 4.97
C LYS A 72 -10.10 5.68 4.53
N ALA A 73 -10.89 6.39 5.33
CA ALA A 73 -12.25 6.77 4.95
C ALA A 73 -12.29 7.62 3.68
N LYS A 74 -11.38 8.60 3.56
CA LYS A 74 -11.28 9.45 2.38
C LYS A 74 -10.79 8.68 1.15
N MET A 75 -9.80 7.80 1.29
CA MET A 75 -9.36 6.92 0.21
C MET A 75 -10.49 6.03 -0.30
N ILE A 76 -11.28 5.44 0.61
CA ILE A 76 -12.44 4.62 0.26
C ILE A 76 -13.49 5.45 -0.50
N LYS A 77 -13.76 6.67 -0.04
CA LYS A 77 -14.77 7.55 -0.62
C LYS A 77 -14.36 8.12 -1.98
N ASP A 78 -13.14 8.63 -2.07
CA ASP A 78 -12.70 9.46 -3.19
C ASP A 78 -11.80 8.69 -4.18
N GLY A 79 -11.20 7.57 -3.75
CA GLY A 79 -10.23 6.81 -4.52
C GLY A 79 -10.82 5.87 -5.58
N GLY A 80 -12.10 5.49 -5.45
CA GLY A 80 -12.74 4.57 -6.39
C GLY A 80 -12.99 5.17 -7.78
N GLY A 81 -12.79 4.38 -8.84
CA GLY A 81 -13.58 4.50 -10.06
C GLY A 81 -15.03 4.06 -9.77
N GLY A 82 -16.00 4.41 -10.62
CA GLY A 82 -17.43 4.10 -10.39
C GLY A 82 -17.72 2.63 -10.08
N ASN A 83 -18.97 2.26 -9.78
CA ASN A 83 -19.41 0.96 -9.24
C ASN A 83 -18.90 -0.35 -9.92
N PHE A 84 -18.27 -0.26 -11.09
CA PHE A 84 -17.68 -1.37 -11.86
C PHE A 84 -16.17 -1.25 -12.11
N PHE A 85 -15.55 -0.11 -11.79
CA PHE A 85 -14.15 0.16 -12.03
C PHE A 85 -13.32 -0.01 -10.75
N GLY A 86 -12.02 -0.30 -10.92
CA GLY A 86 -11.07 -0.42 -9.82
C GLY A 86 -10.68 0.93 -9.20
N TRP A 87 -9.56 0.97 -8.47
CA TRP A 87 -9.02 2.20 -7.93
C TRP A 87 -8.56 3.16 -9.03
N SER A 88 -8.78 4.46 -8.82
CA SER A 88 -8.17 5.51 -9.64
C SER A 88 -6.86 5.94 -9.00
N ALA A 89 -5.74 5.48 -9.56
CA ALA A 89 -4.41 5.80 -9.03
C ALA A 89 -4.16 7.31 -8.86
N PRO A 90 -4.54 8.20 -9.81
CA PRO A 90 -4.40 9.64 -9.61
C PRO A 90 -5.22 10.17 -8.42
N LYS A 91 -6.42 9.64 -8.18
CA LYS A 91 -7.24 10.07 -7.04
C LYS A 91 -6.68 9.55 -5.72
N MET A 92 -6.23 8.30 -5.68
CA MET A 92 -5.57 7.69 -4.52
C MET A 92 -4.31 8.46 -4.14
N GLN A 93 -3.49 8.80 -5.14
CA GLN A 93 -2.30 9.60 -4.97
C GLN A 93 -2.64 11.00 -4.43
N LYS A 94 -3.63 11.68 -5.00
CA LYS A 94 -4.07 13.00 -4.53
C LYS A 94 -4.51 12.99 -3.06
N VAL A 95 -5.27 11.99 -2.64
CA VAL A 95 -5.67 11.83 -1.22
C VAL A 95 -4.45 11.57 -0.34
N THR A 96 -3.50 10.77 -0.83
CA THR A 96 -2.25 10.48 -0.12
C THR A 96 -1.42 11.75 0.10
N GLU A 97 -1.24 12.57 -0.95
CA GLU A 97 -0.52 13.85 -0.90
C GLU A 97 -1.17 14.85 0.08
N GLU A 98 -2.50 14.87 0.16
CA GLU A 98 -3.22 15.70 1.14
C GLU A 98 -2.91 15.32 2.59
N PHE A 99 -2.68 14.03 2.85
CA PHE A 99 -2.44 13.50 4.21
C PHE A 99 -0.95 13.40 4.56
N GLN A 100 -0.05 13.34 3.58
CA GLN A 100 1.39 13.32 3.78
C GLN A 100 1.90 14.38 4.77
N PRO A 101 1.57 15.69 4.67
CA PRO A 101 2.06 16.67 5.62
C PRO A 101 1.56 16.42 7.06
N LYS A 102 0.33 15.93 7.21
CA LYS A 102 -0.28 15.61 8.52
C LYS A 102 0.45 14.44 9.19
N PHE A 103 0.75 13.38 8.44
CA PHE A 103 1.55 12.25 8.94
C PHE A 103 3.00 12.64 9.21
N LYS A 104 3.59 13.46 8.32
CA LYS A 104 4.98 13.93 8.48
C LYS A 104 5.17 14.74 9.75
N ALA A 105 4.19 15.56 10.14
CA ALA A 105 4.17 16.28 11.41
C ALA A 105 4.18 15.35 12.64
N LYS A 106 3.75 14.08 12.48
CA LYS A 106 3.80 13.02 13.50
C LYS A 106 5.03 12.11 13.37
N GLY A 107 5.98 12.45 12.50
CA GLY A 107 7.19 11.65 12.27
C GLY A 107 6.97 10.42 11.39
N VAL A 108 5.90 10.39 10.59
CA VAL A 108 5.58 9.27 9.69
C VAL A 108 5.58 9.75 8.23
N ASN A 109 6.38 9.11 7.38
CA ASN A 109 6.22 9.24 5.94
C ASN A 109 5.09 8.31 5.47
N LEU A 110 4.19 8.85 4.65
CA LEU A 110 3.07 8.13 4.04
C LEU A 110 3.32 8.00 2.54
N TYR A 111 3.20 6.78 2.02
CA TYR A 111 3.34 6.50 0.60
C TYR A 111 2.16 5.69 0.08
N TYR A 112 1.70 6.02 -1.13
CA TYR A 112 0.82 5.18 -1.91
C TYR A 112 1.63 4.46 -2.98
N CYS A 113 1.48 3.15 -3.03
CA CYS A 113 2.23 2.28 -3.91
C CYS A 113 1.27 1.56 -4.84
N MET A 114 1.71 1.41 -6.09
CA MET A 114 0.99 0.70 -7.14
C MET A 114 2.00 0.07 -8.07
N GLY A 115 1.82 -1.22 -8.31
CA GLY A 115 2.60 -1.96 -9.29
C GLY A 115 1.71 -2.90 -10.10
N GLY A 116 2.25 -3.35 -11.23
CA GLY A 116 1.62 -4.33 -12.11
C GLY A 116 2.60 -5.46 -12.37
N ILE A 117 2.14 -6.71 -12.32
CA ILE A 117 2.92 -7.87 -12.77
C ILE A 117 2.26 -8.42 -14.02
N TRP A 118 3.06 -8.65 -15.05
CA TRP A 118 2.60 -9.37 -16.23
C TRP A 118 2.52 -10.85 -15.93
N GLU A 119 1.32 -11.40 -16.06
CA GLU A 119 1.03 -12.81 -15.84
C GLU A 119 0.75 -13.50 -17.17
N THR A 120 1.35 -14.66 -17.36
CA THR A 120 1.10 -15.54 -18.51
C THR A 120 0.65 -16.90 -17.99
N SER A 121 -0.55 -17.32 -18.40
CA SER A 121 -1.10 -18.64 -18.11
C SER A 121 -1.65 -19.26 -19.39
N GLY A 122 -0.93 -20.25 -19.92
CA GLY A 122 -1.25 -20.84 -21.22
C GLY A 122 -1.13 -19.80 -22.34
N ALA A 123 -2.18 -19.66 -23.15
CA ALA A 123 -2.25 -18.70 -24.25
C ALA A 123 -2.72 -17.29 -23.83
N ASN A 124 -3.10 -17.09 -22.56
CA ASN A 124 -3.59 -15.81 -22.07
C ASN A 124 -2.50 -15.08 -21.30
N SER A 125 -2.40 -13.77 -21.54
CA SER A 125 -1.55 -12.87 -20.77
C SER A 125 -2.34 -11.67 -20.29
N TRP A 126 -2.17 -11.29 -19.03
CA TRP A 126 -2.82 -10.12 -18.44
C TRP A 126 -1.90 -9.43 -17.45
N GLU A 127 -2.14 -8.15 -17.22
CA GLU A 127 -1.46 -7.40 -16.17
C GLU A 127 -2.32 -7.42 -14.91
N GLU A 128 -1.77 -7.91 -13.81
CA GLU A 128 -2.44 -7.87 -12.52
C GLU A 128 -1.87 -6.75 -11.66
N TRP A 129 -2.77 -5.85 -11.26
CA TRP A 129 -2.44 -4.67 -10.48
C TRP A 129 -2.60 -4.92 -8.99
N PHE A 130 -1.64 -4.42 -8.22
CA PHE A 130 -1.67 -4.43 -6.77
C PHE A 130 -1.44 -3.03 -6.21
N TYR A 131 -2.04 -2.80 -5.05
CA TYR A 131 -2.11 -1.49 -4.42
C TYR A 131 -1.82 -1.66 -2.93
N PHE A 132 -1.03 -0.76 -2.36
CA PHE A 132 -0.78 -0.75 -0.93
C PHE A 132 -0.37 0.65 -0.47
N VAL A 133 -0.51 0.90 0.83
CA VAL A 133 0.02 2.10 1.47
C VAL A 133 1.12 1.71 2.44
N VAL A 134 2.15 2.55 2.55
CA VAL A 134 3.28 2.35 3.45
C VAL A 134 3.35 3.51 4.43
N PHE A 135 3.54 3.16 5.69
CA PHE A 135 3.80 4.08 6.80
C PHE A 135 5.22 3.81 7.29
N ALA A 136 6.11 4.80 7.18
CA ALA A 136 7.51 4.67 7.56
C ALA A 136 7.89 5.68 8.64
N ASP A 137 8.61 5.23 9.67
CA ASP A 137 9.09 6.11 10.73
C ASP A 137 10.31 6.90 10.29
N ILE A 138 10.14 8.22 10.20
CA ILE A 138 11.19 9.15 9.76
C ILE A 138 12.42 9.08 10.67
N LYS A 139 12.25 8.84 11.98
CA LYS A 139 13.39 8.79 12.91
C LYS A 139 14.22 7.52 12.78
N SER A 140 13.57 6.43 12.41
CA SER A 140 14.18 5.10 12.32
C SER A 140 14.73 4.81 10.92
N MET A 141 14.42 5.68 9.94
CA MET A 141 15.00 5.65 8.61
C MET A 141 16.49 6.00 8.65
N LYS A 142 17.35 5.04 8.29
CA LYS A 142 18.80 5.26 8.14
C LYS A 142 19.12 6.07 6.88
N ASP A 143 18.31 5.89 5.84
CA ASP A 143 18.41 6.62 4.58
C ASP A 143 17.23 7.59 4.47
N PRO A 144 17.45 8.91 4.60
CA PRO A 144 16.39 9.91 4.46
C PRO A 144 15.81 9.99 3.04
N GLY A 145 16.51 9.44 2.03
CA GLY A 145 16.05 9.33 0.64
C GLY A 145 15.27 8.05 0.34
N TRP A 146 15.09 7.16 1.31
CA TRP A 146 14.39 5.91 1.07
C TRP A 146 12.94 6.14 0.63
N VAL A 147 12.56 5.44 -0.43
CA VAL A 147 11.19 5.32 -0.93
C VAL A 147 10.88 3.84 -1.16
N PRO A 148 9.62 3.42 -1.01
CA PRO A 148 9.25 2.06 -1.37
C PRO A 148 9.48 1.81 -2.88
N PRO A 149 9.84 0.58 -3.29
CA PRO A 149 10.16 0.26 -4.68
C PRO A 149 9.01 0.56 -5.65
N GLU A 150 7.76 0.40 -5.17
CA GLU A 150 6.54 0.57 -5.96
C GLU A 150 5.85 1.90 -5.71
N LEU A 151 6.62 2.94 -5.35
CA LEU A 151 6.08 4.28 -5.19
C LEU A 151 5.37 4.71 -6.48
N TYR A 152 4.07 4.94 -6.38
CA TYR A 152 3.32 5.41 -7.53
C TYR A 152 3.86 6.78 -7.97
N THR A 153 4.32 6.86 -9.21
CA THR A 153 4.77 8.12 -9.81
C THR A 153 3.88 8.42 -11.01
N PRO A 154 3.15 9.55 -11.01
CA PRO A 154 2.31 9.93 -12.15
C PRO A 154 3.09 9.89 -13.47
N GLY A 155 2.53 9.21 -14.47
CA GLY A 155 3.12 9.12 -15.81
C GLY A 155 4.28 8.13 -15.95
N LYS A 156 4.76 7.50 -14.88
CA LYS A 156 5.70 6.37 -14.97
C LYS A 156 4.94 5.05 -14.90
N LYS A 157 5.21 4.13 -15.83
CA LYS A 157 4.80 2.74 -15.68
C LYS A 157 5.62 2.10 -14.55
N ALA A 158 4.99 1.30 -13.69
CA ALA A 158 5.72 0.41 -12.80
C ALA A 158 6.55 -0.54 -13.68
N THR A 159 7.86 -0.56 -13.53
CA THR A 159 8.76 -1.39 -14.33
C THR A 159 8.99 -2.70 -13.61
N TRP A 160 8.56 -3.81 -14.24
CA TRP A 160 8.84 -5.19 -13.83
C TRP A 160 9.21 -6.04 -15.04
#